data_AF-A0A015KK42-F1
#
_entry.id   AF-A0A015KK42-F1
#
_cell.length_a   1.000
_cell.length_b   1.000
_cell.length_c   1.000
_cell.angle_alpha   90.00
_cell.angle_beta   90.00
_cell.angle_gamma   90.00
#
_symmetry.space_group_name_H-M   'P 1'
#
loop_
_entity.id
_entity.type
_entity.pdbx_description
1 polymer ?
#
loop_
_entity_poly.entity_id
_entity_poly.type
_entity_poly.pdbx_seq_one_letter_code
_entity_poly.pdbx_strand_id
1 'polypeptide(L)'
;MKRFDHTANVIGRYMVIAFGSGFGLNFNYRKNGESDVLLLDIGNSSNYIWTNNFDPNAVIPPQSSSTSDSTQSDNNSNNKNNTGIIVGVVVGVLGIIIITSLSIFFFIKRRKNLLHEKATSDGENVMPIPSDLELSSGRNLVK
;
A
#
# COMPACT_ATOMS: atom_id res chain seq x y z
N MET A 1 20.54 0.69 -4.17
CA MET A 1 19.12 1.02 -3.96
C MET A 1 18.35 0.10 -4.88
N LYS A 2 17.30 -0.59 -4.42
CA LYS A 2 16.38 -1.25 -5.37
C LYS A 2 15.46 -0.15 -5.90
N ARG A 3 15.28 -0.07 -7.22
CA ARG A 3 14.37 0.89 -7.85
C ARG A 3 13.00 0.25 -8.01
N PHE A 4 11.95 1.02 -7.74
CA PHE A 4 10.54 0.64 -7.86
C PHE A 4 9.88 1.56 -8.90
N ASP A 5 8.70 1.20 -9.39
CA ASP A 5 7.95 1.92 -10.44
C ASP A 5 8.72 2.12 -11.75
N HIS A 6 8.59 1.14 -12.65
CA HIS A 6 9.24 1.18 -13.95
C HIS A 6 8.32 0.70 -15.06
N THR A 7 8.63 1.14 -16.28
CA THR A 7 8.10 0.56 -17.52
C THR A 7 9.27 -0.02 -18.31
N ALA A 8 9.06 -1.18 -18.93
CA ALA A 8 10.06 -1.79 -19.79
C ALA A 8 9.46 -2.09 -21.17
N ASN A 9 10.23 -1.80 -22.22
CA ASN A 9 9.88 -2.11 -23.60
C ASN A 9 11.09 -2.73 -24.31
N VAL A 10 10.84 -3.52 -25.36
CA VAL A 10 11.91 -4.07 -26.21
C VAL A 10 11.94 -3.32 -27.53
N ILE A 11 13.10 -2.79 -27.89
CA ILE A 11 13.35 -2.11 -29.16
C ILE A 11 14.57 -2.76 -29.79
N GLY A 12 14.37 -3.52 -30.87
CA GLY A 12 15.45 -4.26 -31.50
C GLY A 12 16.11 -5.24 -30.52
N ARG A 13 17.43 -5.12 -30.34
CA ARG A 13 18.20 -5.94 -29.38
C ARG A 13 18.26 -5.41 -27.96
N TYR A 14 17.55 -4.32 -27.66
CA TYR A 14 17.65 -3.67 -26.36
C TYR A 14 16.34 -3.77 -25.59
N MET A 15 16.42 -4.19 -24.33
CA MET A 15 15.36 -3.96 -23.35
C MET A 15 15.63 -2.59 -22.71
N VAL A 16 14.72 -1.66 -22.93
CA VAL A 16 14.76 -0.30 -22.41
C VAL A 16 13.90 -0.23 -21.16
N ILE A 17 14.50 0.12 -20.02
CA ILE A 17 13.82 0.19 -18.73
C ILE A 17 13.85 1.64 -18.27
N ALA A 18 12.67 2.26 -18.22
CA ALA A 18 12.49 3.64 -17.76
C ALA A 18 11.90 3.64 -16.35
N PHE A 19 12.52 4.40 -15.46
CA PHE A 19 12.09 4.64 -14.09
C PHE A 19 11.51 6.06 -13.96
N GLY A 20 10.57 6.23 -13.04
CA GLY A 20 10.01 7.54 -12.75
C GLY A 20 9.24 7.57 -11.43
N SER A 21 8.90 8.77 -10.97
CA SER A 21 8.00 8.98 -9.84
C SER A 21 6.62 9.34 -10.37
N GLY A 22 5.59 8.61 -9.91
CA GLY A 22 4.20 8.91 -10.22
C GLY A 22 3.72 10.23 -9.59
N PHE A 23 2.65 10.81 -10.15
CA PHE A 23 2.11 12.08 -9.70
C PHE A 23 1.73 12.06 -8.21
N GLY A 24 2.29 12.99 -7.42
CA GLY A 24 1.89 13.25 -6.05
C GLY A 24 2.58 12.44 -4.95
N LEU A 25 3.48 11.50 -5.29
CA LEU A 25 4.24 10.74 -4.30
C LEU A 25 5.74 11.03 -4.43
N ASN A 26 6.30 11.74 -3.45
CA ASN A 26 7.74 12.06 -3.40
C ASN A 26 8.55 10.84 -2.97
N PHE A 27 8.56 9.80 -3.82
CA PHE A 27 9.46 8.68 -3.68
C PHE A 27 10.74 8.99 -4.45
N ASN A 28 11.85 9.06 -3.72
CA ASN A 28 13.18 9.07 -4.33
C ASN A 28 13.45 7.69 -4.95
N TYR A 29 13.04 7.51 -6.20
CA TYR A 29 13.22 6.27 -6.96
C TYR A 29 14.67 6.04 -7.42
N ARG A 30 15.53 7.05 -7.23
CA ARG A 30 16.88 7.08 -7.76
C ARG A 30 17.84 7.81 -6.81
N LYS A 31 19.11 7.39 -6.79
CA LYS A 31 20.19 8.11 -6.11
C LYS A 31 20.82 9.17 -7.02
N ASN A 32 21.53 10.15 -6.46
CA ASN A 32 22.29 11.12 -7.25
C ASN A 32 23.28 10.40 -8.18
N GLY A 33 23.27 10.77 -9.47
CA GLY A 33 24.17 10.24 -10.50
C GLY A 33 23.71 8.93 -11.16
N GLU A 34 22.62 8.33 -10.70
CA GLU A 34 22.00 7.20 -11.39
C GLU A 34 21.20 7.67 -12.62
N SER A 35 21.05 6.85 -13.66
CA SER A 35 20.25 7.19 -14.87
C SER A 35 18.76 6.88 -14.71
N ASP A 36 17.87 7.66 -15.34
CA ASP A 36 16.41 7.39 -15.36
C ASP A 36 16.04 6.25 -16.30
N VAL A 37 16.87 6.03 -17.32
CA VAL A 37 16.70 4.98 -18.31
C VAL A 37 17.92 4.08 -18.27
N LEU A 38 17.69 2.77 -18.26
CA LEU A 38 18.73 1.74 -18.37
C LEU A 38 18.49 0.92 -19.64
N LEU A 39 19.57 0.54 -20.32
CA LEU A 39 19.51 -0.32 -21.49
C LEU A 39 20.22 -1.65 -21.19
N LEU A 40 19.51 -2.74 -21.46
CA LEU A 40 20.06 -4.08 -21.43
C LEU A 40 20.15 -4.62 -22.86
N ASP A 41 21.36 -4.89 -23.34
CA ASP A 41 21.59 -5.61 -24.60
C ASP A 41 21.21 -7.08 -24.39
N ILE A 42 20.16 -7.50 -25.10
CA ILE A 42 19.61 -8.86 -25.09
C ILE A 42 19.87 -9.58 -26.42
N GLY A 43 20.79 -9.08 -27.26
CA GLY A 43 21.13 -9.69 -28.54
C GLY A 43 21.84 -11.04 -28.44
N ASN A 44 22.35 -11.41 -27.25
CA ASN A 44 22.94 -12.70 -26.96
C ASN A 44 22.21 -13.37 -25.79
N SER A 45 21.48 -14.46 -26.05
CA SER A 45 20.70 -15.19 -25.03
C SER A 45 21.53 -15.82 -23.92
N SER A 46 22.83 -16.04 -24.14
CA SER A 46 23.75 -16.56 -23.13
C SER A 46 24.37 -15.46 -22.26
N ASN A 47 24.29 -14.20 -22.68
CA ASN A 47 24.94 -13.10 -21.96
C ASN A 47 24.25 -11.75 -22.22
N TYR A 48 23.49 -11.29 -21.24
CA TYR A 48 22.87 -9.97 -21.25
C TYR A 48 23.76 -8.93 -20.60
N ILE A 49 23.98 -7.81 -21.28
CA ILE A 49 24.96 -6.79 -20.89
C ILE A 49 24.27 -5.44 -20.73
N TRP A 50 24.48 -4.78 -19.58
CA TRP A 50 24.06 -3.39 -19.41
C TRP A 50 24.92 -2.47 -20.27
N THR A 51 24.28 -1.59 -21.04
CA THR A 51 24.95 -0.68 -21.95
C THR A 51 24.43 0.75 -21.79
N ASN A 52 25.26 1.73 -22.18
CA ASN A 52 24.88 3.13 -22.28
C ASN A 52 24.78 3.60 -23.75
N ASN A 53 25.05 2.70 -24.70
CA ASN A 53 25.01 3.01 -26.12
C ASN A 53 23.76 2.38 -26.76
N PHE A 54 23.06 3.17 -27.58
CA PHE A 54 21.89 2.73 -28.32
C PHE A 54 22.20 2.79 -29.82
N ASP A 55 22.16 1.64 -30.49
CA ASP A 55 22.21 1.57 -31.94
C ASP A 55 20.78 1.59 -32.51
N PRO A 56 20.34 2.70 -33.16
CA PRO A 56 18.99 2.81 -33.70
C PRO A 56 18.73 1.83 -34.86
N ASN A 57 19.79 1.28 -35.47
CA ASN A 57 19.68 0.31 -36.56
C ASN A 57 19.66 -1.13 -36.06
N ALA A 58 19.72 -1.37 -34.75
CA ALA A 58 19.72 -2.69 -34.15
C ALA A 58 18.34 -3.37 -34.17
N VAL A 59 17.55 -3.14 -35.23
CA VAL A 59 16.31 -3.85 -35.52
C VAL A 59 16.65 -5.33 -35.63
N ILE A 60 16.33 -6.10 -34.59
CA ILE A 60 16.27 -7.54 -34.70
C ILE A 60 15.07 -7.81 -35.63
N PRO A 61 15.26 -8.33 -36.86
CA PRO A 61 14.13 -8.91 -37.58
C PRO A 61 13.57 -10.03 -36.69
N PRO A 62 12.24 -10.26 -36.64
CA PRO A 62 11.68 -11.34 -35.83
C PRO A 62 12.48 -12.59 -36.12
N GLN A 63 13.23 -13.05 -35.12
CA GLN A 63 14.20 -14.11 -35.27
C GLN A 63 13.44 -15.29 -35.84
N SER A 64 13.73 -15.63 -37.10
CA SER A 64 13.30 -16.86 -37.73
C SER A 64 13.96 -17.97 -36.92
N SER A 65 13.24 -18.48 -35.93
CA SER A 65 13.62 -19.69 -35.23
C SER A 65 13.66 -20.80 -36.28
N SER A 66 14.88 -21.21 -36.58
CA SER A 66 15.23 -22.49 -37.19
C SER A 66 14.25 -23.58 -36.77
N THR A 67 13.74 -24.28 -37.77
CA THR A 67 13.08 -25.58 -37.71
C THR A 67 13.64 -26.44 -36.57
N SER A 68 12.82 -26.68 -35.56
CA SER A 68 12.95 -27.77 -34.62
C SER A 68 11.54 -28.22 -34.29
N ASP A 69 11.31 -29.51 -34.50
CA ASP A 69 10.03 -30.22 -34.53
C ASP A 69 8.90 -29.61 -33.68
N SER A 70 7.83 -29.22 -34.37
CA SER A 70 6.54 -28.93 -33.77
C SER A 70 5.93 -30.23 -33.24
N THR A 71 6.22 -30.56 -31.98
CA THR A 71 5.25 -31.28 -31.16
C THR A 71 4.22 -30.26 -30.68
N GLN A 72 3.06 -30.32 -31.29
CA GLN A 72 1.85 -29.62 -30.90
C GLN A 72 1.55 -29.93 -29.43
N SER A 73 1.81 -28.97 -28.54
CA SER A 73 1.21 -28.95 -27.22
C SER A 73 0.21 -27.80 -27.19
N ASP A 74 -1.04 -28.18 -26.98
CA ASP A 74 -2.19 -27.31 -27.06
C ASP A 74 -2.05 -26.09 -26.17
N ASN A 75 -2.23 -24.91 -26.76
CA ASN A 75 -2.48 -23.66 -26.04
C ASN A 75 -3.84 -23.76 -25.35
N ASN A 76 -3.89 -24.46 -24.21
CA ASN A 76 -5.00 -24.37 -23.30
C ASN A 76 -4.88 -23.03 -22.54
N SER A 77 -5.46 -21.98 -23.13
CA SER A 77 -5.72 -20.71 -22.43
C SER A 77 -6.72 -20.97 -21.32
N ASN A 78 -6.23 -21.47 -20.19
CA ASN A 78 -6.99 -21.57 -18.96
C ASN A 78 -7.27 -20.15 -18.46
N ASN A 79 -8.40 -19.59 -18.90
CA ASN A 79 -9.03 -18.42 -18.30
C ASN A 79 -9.45 -18.78 -16.87
N LYS A 80 -8.49 -18.75 -15.93
CA LYS A 80 -8.78 -18.95 -14.51
C LYS A 80 -9.61 -17.77 -14.04
N ASN A 81 -10.89 -18.02 -13.81
CA ASN A 81 -11.80 -17.07 -13.20
C ASN A 81 -11.38 -16.84 -11.74
N ASN A 82 -10.82 -15.67 -11.46
CA ASN A 82 -10.37 -15.26 -10.13
C ASN A 82 -11.51 -15.01 -9.13
N THR A 83 -12.73 -15.48 -9.43
CA THR A 83 -13.94 -15.31 -8.62
C THR A 83 -13.74 -15.80 -7.19
N GLY A 84 -13.08 -16.96 -7.00
CA GLY A 84 -12.80 -17.48 -5.65
C GLY A 84 -11.87 -16.57 -4.83
N ILE A 85 -10.86 -15.97 -5.47
CA ILE A 85 -9.93 -15.05 -4.82
C ILE A 85 -10.66 -13.77 -4.42
N ILE A 86 -11.49 -13.23 -5.32
CA ILE A 86 -12.26 -12.00 -5.08
C ILE A 86 -13.26 -12.20 -3.92
N VAL A 87 -13.99 -13.31 -3.93
CA VAL A 87 -14.94 -13.63 -2.85
C VAL A 87 -14.22 -13.80 -1.51
N GLY A 88 -13.06 -14.46 -1.50
CA GLY A 88 -12.25 -14.63 -0.29
C GLY A 88 -11.79 -13.31 0.33
N VAL A 89 -11.30 -12.36 -0.49
CA VAL A 89 -10.85 -11.05 -0.01
C VAL A 89 -12.00 -10.23 0.56
N VAL A 90 -13.15 -10.19 -0.12
CA VAL A 90 -14.31 -9.40 0.32
C VAL A 90 -14.85 -9.90 1.66
N VAL A 91 -15.03 -11.22 1.81
CA VAL A 91 -15.53 -11.82 3.06
C VAL A 91 -14.51 -11.65 4.18
N GLY A 92 -13.21 -11.80 3.88
CA GLY A 92 -12.13 -11.62 4.86
C GLY A 92 -12.09 -10.21 5.43
N VAL A 93 -12.13 -9.17 4.59
CA VAL A 93 -12.07 -7.77 5.04
C VAL A 93 -13.29 -7.41 5.88
N LEU A 94 -14.51 -7.82 5.48
CA LEU A 94 -15.72 -7.59 6.28
C LEU A 94 -15.62 -8.25 7.66
N GLY A 95 -15.12 -9.48 7.73
CA GLY A 95 -14.92 -10.19 8.99
C GLY A 95 -13.95 -9.48 9.94
N ILE A 96 -12.80 -9.04 9.43
CA ILE A 96 -11.79 -8.33 10.25
C ILE A 96 -12.33 -7.01 10.78
N ILE A 97 -13.08 -6.24 9.97
CA ILE A 97 -13.69 -4.97 10.42
C ILE A 97 -14.67 -5.21 11.56
N ILE A 98 -15.51 -6.25 11.47
CA ILE A 98 -16.49 -6.58 12.52
C ILE A 98 -15.77 -7.02 13.80
N ILE A 99 -14.78 -7.91 13.69
CA ILE A 99 -14.01 -8.41 14.83
C ILE A 99 -13.27 -7.26 15.54
N THR A 100 -12.54 -6.43 14.78
CA THR A 100 -11.82 -5.28 15.35
C THR A 100 -12.76 -4.27 16.02
N SER A 101 -13.91 -3.99 15.41
CA SER A 101 -14.94 -3.11 15.99
C SER A 101 -15.48 -3.65 17.31
N LEU A 102 -15.79 -4.96 17.38
CA LEU A 102 -16.24 -5.60 18.62
C LEU A 102 -15.14 -5.61 19.69
N SER A 103 -13.90 -5.94 19.33
CA SER A 103 -12.77 -5.92 20.28
C SER A 103 -12.58 -4.54 20.93
N ILE A 104 -12.61 -3.47 20.13
CA ILE A 104 -12.48 -2.10 20.62
C ILE A 104 -13.68 -1.75 21.51
N PHE A 105 -14.91 -2.08 21.10
CA PHE A 105 -16.11 -1.81 21.90
C PHE A 105 -16.06 -2.50 23.27
N PHE A 106 -15.73 -3.80 23.31
CA PHE A 106 -15.60 -4.55 24.56
C PHE A 106 -14.49 -3.99 25.45
N PHE A 107 -13.37 -3.59 24.86
CA PHE A 107 -12.26 -2.98 25.60
C PHE A 107 -12.66 -1.66 26.26
N ILE A 108 -13.35 -0.77 25.52
CA ILE A 108 -13.86 0.50 26.05
C ILE A 108 -14.92 0.25 27.13
N LYS A 109 -15.87 -0.66 26.90
CA LYS A 109 -16.92 -1.00 27.86
C LYS A 109 -16.34 -1.55 29.16
N ARG A 110 -15.35 -2.45 29.06
CA ARG A 110 -14.64 -3.01 30.23
C ARG A 110 -13.94 -1.91 31.03
N ARG A 111 -13.29 -0.94 30.35
CA ARG A 111 -12.60 0.17 31.03
C ARG A 111 -13.57 1.15 31.71
N LYS A 112 -14.75 1.41 31.12
CA LYS A 112 -15.77 2.29 31.71
C LYS A 112 -16.40 1.71 32.98
N ASN A 113 -16.58 0.39 33.05
CA ASN A 113 -17.12 -0.27 34.26
C ASN A 113 -16.18 -0.14 35.47
N LEU A 114 -14.86 -0.02 35.25
CA LEU A 114 -13.87 0.18 36.32
C LEU A 114 -13.83 1.63 36.87
N LEU A 115 -14.34 2.60 36.12
CA LEU A 115 -14.41 4.00 36.56
C LEU A 115 -15.68 4.30 37.37
N HIS A 116 -16.79 3.61 37.08
CA HIS A 116 -18.03 3.74 37.85
C HIS A 116 -17.96 3.08 39.23
N GLU A 117 -17.07 2.10 39.44
CA GLU A 117 -16.80 1.52 40.75
C GLU A 117 -15.96 2.45 41.64
N LYS A 118 -15.11 3.31 41.05
CA LYS A 118 -14.27 4.27 41.79
C LYS A 118 -15.01 5.57 42.18
N ALA A 119 -16.20 5.82 41.63
CA ALA A 119 -17.01 6.99 41.98
C ALA A 119 -17.92 6.76 43.20
N THR A 120 -18.01 5.52 43.70
CA THR A 120 -18.77 5.14 44.90
C THR A 120 -17.89 4.44 45.93
N SER A 121 -16.69 4.96 46.14
CA SER A 121 -15.81 4.52 47.25
C SER A 121 -14.79 5.62 47.54
N ASP A 122 -15.27 6.80 47.92
CA ASP A 122 -14.52 7.70 48.80
C ASP A 122 -15.54 8.64 49.45
N GLY A 123 -16.10 8.15 50.56
CA GLY A 123 -16.80 8.99 51.53
C GLY A 123 -15.78 9.77 52.35
N GLU A 124 -15.10 10.73 51.72
CA GLU A 124 -14.41 11.79 52.43
C GLU A 124 -14.99 13.14 52.01
N ASN A 125 -15.39 13.90 53.03
CA ASN A 125 -16.08 15.18 52.97
C ASN A 125 -15.25 16.26 52.26
N VAL A 126 -15.26 16.28 50.93
CA VAL A 126 -14.77 17.45 50.17
C VAL A 126 -15.97 18.29 49.77
N MET A 127 -16.22 19.34 50.56
CA MET A 127 -17.20 20.38 50.24
C MET A 127 -16.82 21.02 48.90
N PRO A 128 -17.71 21.05 47.89
CA PRO A 128 -17.44 21.79 46.67
C PRO A 128 -17.40 23.28 47.00
N ILE A 129 -16.28 23.93 46.69
CA ILE A 129 -16.16 25.39 46.76
C ILE A 129 -17.13 25.96 45.73
N PRO A 130 -18.11 26.80 46.12
CA PRO A 130 -19.08 27.35 45.19
C PRO A 130 -18.36 28.26 44.20
N SER A 131 -18.71 28.10 42.92
CA SER A 131 -18.25 28.99 41.86
C SER A 131 -18.86 30.38 42.04
N ASP A 132 -18.08 31.38 41.67
CA ASP A 132 -18.32 32.82 41.69
C ASP A 132 -19.62 33.28 40.97
N LEU A 133 -20.26 32.37 40.22
CA LEU A 133 -21.60 32.54 39.66
C LEU A 133 -22.72 32.47 40.73
N GLU A 134 -22.59 31.65 41.75
CA GLU A 134 -23.60 31.48 42.83
C GLU A 134 -23.61 32.71 43.78
N LEU A 135 -22.44 33.30 44.04
CA LEU A 135 -22.29 34.53 44.84
C LEU A 135 -22.94 35.76 44.20
N SER A 136 -23.07 35.79 42.86
CA SER A 136 -23.72 36.90 42.17
C SER A 136 -25.25 36.76 42.10
N SER A 137 -25.78 35.55 42.23
CA SER A 137 -27.23 35.29 42.14
C SER A 137 -27.97 35.67 43.43
N GLY A 138 -27.35 35.47 44.60
CA GLY A 138 -27.97 35.76 45.91
C GLY A 138 -28.12 37.25 46.28
N ARG A 139 -27.44 38.17 45.59
CA ARG A 139 -27.46 39.62 45.90
C ARG A 139 -28.57 40.42 45.19
N ASN A 140 -29.39 39.80 44.35
CA ASN A 140 -30.46 40.49 43.61
C ASN A 140 -31.88 40.25 44.16
N LEU A 141 -32.02 39.60 45.33
CA LEU A 141 -33.33 39.29 45.92
C LEU A 141 -33.60 40.02 47.25
N VAL A 142 -32.94 41.14 47.51
CA VAL A 142 -33.31 42.04 48.60
C VAL A 142 -33.57 43.44 48.03
N LYS A 143 -34.82 43.69 47.65
CA LYS A 143 -35.38 45.03 47.54
C LYS A 143 -36.77 45.03 48.17
#